data_AF-A0AA85K9G9-F1
#
_entry.id   AF-A0AA85K9G9-F1
#
_cell.length_a   1.000
_cell.length_b   1.000
_cell.length_c   1.000
_cell.angle_alpha   90.00
_cell.angle_beta   90.00
_cell.angle_gamma   90.00
#
_symmetry.space_group_name_H-M   'P 1'
#
loop_
_entity.id
_entity.type
_entity.pdbx_description
1 polymer ?
#
loop_
_entity_poly.entity_id
_entity_poly.type
_entity_poly.pdbx_seq_one_letter_code
_entity_poly.pdbx_strand_id
1 'polypeptide(L)'
;MMAFINTMLPEQAEVKDRADELLSLCKQAIADCSTVKPTLDSLDKLRFKQRGSKTNKSQLKSLYNQALNEAEQQKATLMAALEKVSEIRALEYRIRSLVGPKSFRRGVLMSVLQENAKSIPLWVGKPGESPPALCGAIGPSPNIAADPGDHVAALVPEPDVVAAACNLSEGCILAEVVSYNTDKAIYEVEDVDAEEGKMRYTLPRSKVIPLPKWKANPVTHPEAIFKKGTTVLALYPQTTCFYKAIVDEIPTHVHDEYSLYFEDSSYPEGYAPAIRIPQRYIIECPANESMTSKNLDSSKKRGK
;
A
#
# COMPACT_ATOMS: atom_id res chain seq x y z
N MET A 1 4.38 -34.84 -34.60
CA MET A 1 4.05 -34.97 -33.17
C MET A 1 5.22 -34.41 -32.37
N MET A 2 5.28 -33.08 -32.23
CA MET A 2 6.29 -32.45 -31.37
C MET A 2 5.73 -32.40 -29.96
N ALA A 3 6.27 -33.22 -29.07
CA ALA A 3 6.01 -33.13 -27.65
C ALA A 3 6.62 -31.81 -27.15
N PHE A 4 5.78 -30.79 -26.93
CA PHE A 4 6.14 -29.71 -26.03
C PHE A 4 6.25 -30.32 -24.64
N ILE A 5 7.46 -30.68 -24.23
CA ILE A 5 7.75 -30.92 -22.83
C ILE A 5 7.59 -29.56 -22.16
N ASN A 6 6.46 -29.37 -21.48
CA ASN A 6 6.19 -28.21 -20.66
C ASN A 6 7.05 -28.33 -19.39
N THR A 7 8.37 -28.18 -19.52
CA THR A 7 9.26 -28.11 -18.36
C THR A 7 8.91 -26.82 -17.62
N MET A 8 8.37 -26.94 -16.41
CA MET A 8 8.18 -25.82 -15.50
C MET A 8 9.49 -25.01 -15.46
N LEU A 9 9.38 -23.69 -15.61
CA LEU A 9 10.52 -22.81 -15.39
C LEU A 9 11.04 -23.02 -13.95
N PRO A 10 12.36 -22.96 -13.70
CA PRO A 10 12.92 -23.09 -12.36
C PRO A 10 12.22 -22.17 -11.34
N GLU A 11 11.84 -20.96 -11.75
CA GLU A 11 11.09 -20.00 -10.95
C GLU A 11 9.68 -20.48 -10.59
N GLN A 12 9.01 -21.24 -11.44
CA GLN A 12 7.68 -21.79 -11.16
C GLN A 12 7.73 -22.89 -10.09
N ALA A 13 8.80 -23.69 -10.08
CA ALA A 13 9.05 -24.65 -9.01
C ALA A 13 9.31 -23.92 -7.69
N GLU A 14 10.10 -22.84 -7.70
CA GLU A 14 10.37 -22.03 -6.52
C GLU A 14 9.10 -21.38 -5.94
N VAL A 15 8.19 -20.88 -6.80
CA VAL A 15 6.89 -20.36 -6.35
C VAL A 15 6.08 -21.43 -5.63
N LYS A 16 6.06 -22.66 -6.16
CA LYS A 16 5.35 -23.77 -5.53
C LYS A 16 5.94 -24.10 -4.16
N ASP A 17 7.27 -24.20 -4.05
CA ASP A 17 7.94 -24.49 -2.78
C ASP A 17 7.62 -23.43 -1.72
N ARG A 18 7.66 -22.14 -2.10
CA ARG A 18 7.28 -21.03 -1.20
C ARG A 18 5.80 -21.04 -0.85
N ALA A 19 4.93 -21.44 -1.77
CA ALA A 19 3.50 -21.59 -1.49
C ALA A 19 3.22 -22.73 -0.51
N ASP A 20 3.95 -23.85 -0.61
CA ASP A 20 3.85 -24.98 0.33
C ASP A 20 4.37 -24.59 1.73
N GLU A 21 5.49 -23.86 1.81
CA GLU A 21 5.99 -23.27 3.06
C GLU A 21 4.97 -22.31 3.69
N LEU A 22 4.37 -21.42 2.89
CA LEU A 22 3.32 -20.50 3.34
C LEU A 22 2.10 -21.26 3.86
N LEU A 23 1.65 -22.29 3.16
CA LEU A 23 0.52 -23.12 3.59
C LEU A 23 0.81 -23.80 4.94
N SER A 24 2.03 -24.29 5.14
CA SER A 24 2.48 -24.85 6.42
C SER A 24 2.42 -23.82 7.55
N LEU A 25 2.95 -22.62 7.31
CA LEU A 25 2.91 -21.52 8.29
C LEU A 25 1.49 -21.07 8.60
N CYS A 26 0.59 -21.01 7.61
CA CYS A 26 -0.82 -20.70 7.82
C CYS A 26 -1.51 -21.75 8.70
N LYS A 27 -1.23 -23.05 8.46
CA LYS A 27 -1.74 -24.14 9.31
C LYS A 27 -1.20 -24.03 10.74
N GLN A 28 0.09 -23.71 10.90
CA GLN A 28 0.69 -23.49 12.21
C GLN A 28 0.05 -22.29 12.93
N ALA A 29 -0.18 -21.16 12.24
CA ALA A 29 -0.83 -19.99 12.82
C ALA A 29 -2.26 -20.31 13.32
N ILE A 30 -3.01 -21.13 12.59
CA ILE A 30 -4.34 -21.61 13.02
C ILE A 30 -4.23 -22.51 14.28
N ALA A 31 -3.23 -23.38 14.33
CA ALA A 31 -2.96 -24.21 15.50
C ALA A 31 -2.55 -23.36 16.71
N ASP A 32 -1.68 -22.37 16.52
CA ASP A 32 -1.26 -21.44 17.56
C ASP A 32 -2.46 -20.66 18.12
N CYS A 33 -3.40 -20.22 17.27
CA CYS A 33 -4.68 -19.61 17.67
C CYS A 33 -5.52 -20.50 18.58
N SER A 34 -5.53 -21.80 18.29
CA SER A 34 -6.26 -22.78 19.10
C SER A 34 -5.60 -23.01 20.46
N THR A 35 -4.27 -22.86 20.54
CA THR A 35 -3.48 -23.02 21.78
C THR A 35 -3.64 -21.85 22.76
N VAL A 36 -3.76 -20.61 22.27
CA VAL A 36 -3.90 -19.41 23.13
C VAL A 36 -5.26 -19.33 23.82
N LYS A 37 -6.31 -19.80 23.15
CA LYS A 37 -7.69 -19.61 23.59
C LYS A 37 -7.95 -20.17 25.01
N PRO A 38 -7.53 -21.39 25.37
CA PRO A 38 -7.65 -21.90 26.74
C PRO A 38 -6.95 -21.04 27.81
N THR A 39 -5.78 -20.48 27.49
CA THR A 39 -5.01 -19.62 28.41
C THR A 39 -5.77 -18.32 28.68
N LEU A 40 -6.31 -17.68 27.63
CA LEU A 40 -7.15 -16.48 27.76
C LEU A 40 -8.45 -16.77 28.51
N ASP A 41 -9.14 -17.87 28.20
CA ASP A 41 -10.36 -18.30 28.90
C ASP A 41 -10.10 -18.50 30.41
N SER A 42 -8.92 -19.04 30.75
CA SER A 42 -8.50 -19.23 32.14
C SER A 42 -8.22 -17.90 32.85
N LEU A 43 -7.60 -16.94 32.17
CA LEU A 43 -7.39 -15.58 32.66
C LEU A 43 -8.71 -14.86 32.91
N ASP A 44 -9.69 -14.97 32.00
CA ASP A 44 -11.00 -14.34 32.15
C ASP A 44 -11.81 -14.94 33.30
N LYS A 45 -11.80 -16.27 33.44
CA LYS A 45 -12.40 -16.96 34.60
C LYS A 45 -11.77 -16.50 35.92
N LEU A 46 -10.46 -16.32 35.95
CA LEU A 46 -9.76 -15.81 37.13
C LEU A 46 -10.15 -14.36 37.42
N ARG A 47 -10.17 -13.47 36.41
CA ARG A 47 -10.62 -12.07 36.56
C ARG A 47 -12.04 -11.99 37.13
N PHE A 48 -12.95 -12.85 36.68
CA PHE A 48 -14.32 -12.89 37.22
C PHE A 48 -14.34 -13.30 38.70
N LYS A 49 -13.56 -14.32 39.09
CA LYS A 49 -13.42 -14.76 40.49
C LYS A 49 -12.76 -13.70 41.40
N GLN A 50 -11.92 -12.82 40.85
CA GLN A 50 -11.28 -11.74 41.62
C GLN A 50 -12.26 -10.70 42.17
N ARG A 51 -13.45 -10.55 41.57
CA ARG A 51 -14.46 -9.60 42.06
C ARG A 51 -15.00 -9.95 43.47
N GLY A 52 -14.64 -11.10 44.05
CA GLY A 52 -15.11 -11.52 45.38
C GLY A 52 -14.13 -12.28 46.29
N SER A 53 -12.83 -12.43 45.98
CA SER A 53 -11.88 -13.17 46.85
C SER A 53 -10.39 -12.85 46.64
N LYS A 54 -9.52 -13.29 47.59
CA LYS A 54 -8.05 -13.18 47.53
C LYS A 54 -7.49 -14.04 46.39
N THR A 55 -6.65 -13.43 45.53
CA THR A 55 -6.08 -14.08 44.34
C THR A 55 -4.72 -14.73 44.61
N ASN A 56 -4.49 -15.92 44.06
CA ASN A 56 -3.15 -16.51 43.96
C ASN A 56 -2.31 -15.75 42.92
N LYS A 57 -1.51 -14.79 43.38
CA LYS A 57 -0.63 -13.96 42.52
C LYS A 57 0.35 -14.77 41.69
N SER A 58 0.84 -15.89 42.20
CA SER A 58 1.80 -16.76 41.49
C SER A 58 1.16 -17.40 40.25
N GLN A 59 -0.02 -18.00 40.43
CA GLN A 59 -0.79 -18.59 39.34
C GLN A 59 -1.15 -17.55 38.27
N LEU A 60 -1.55 -16.34 38.69
CA LEU A 60 -1.88 -15.26 37.77
C LEU A 60 -0.66 -14.82 36.95
N LYS A 61 0.49 -14.64 37.60
CA LYS A 61 1.75 -14.29 36.92
C LYS A 61 2.15 -15.38 35.91
N SER A 62 2.02 -16.65 36.27
CA SER A 62 2.30 -17.77 35.37
C SER A 62 1.44 -17.74 34.12
N LEU A 63 0.13 -17.51 34.26
CA LEU A 63 -0.79 -17.46 33.11
C LEU A 63 -0.56 -16.25 32.21
N TYR A 64 -0.21 -15.09 32.76
CA TYR A 64 0.17 -13.94 31.94
C TYR A 64 1.46 -14.20 31.16
N ASN A 65 2.48 -14.78 31.80
CA ASN A 65 3.71 -15.14 31.10
C ASN A 65 3.46 -16.17 29.98
N GLN A 66 2.58 -17.15 30.25
CA GLN A 66 2.18 -18.12 29.23
C GLN A 66 1.46 -17.44 28.06
N ALA A 67 0.47 -16.59 28.33
CA ALA A 67 -0.27 -15.87 27.29
C ALA A 67 0.64 -14.95 26.45
N LEU A 68 1.62 -14.30 27.08
CA LEU A 68 2.61 -13.48 26.38
C LEU A 68 3.47 -14.33 25.44
N ASN A 69 4.03 -15.44 25.93
CA ASN A 69 4.85 -16.33 25.12
C ASN A 69 4.06 -16.92 23.94
N GLU A 70 2.82 -17.34 24.16
CA GLU A 70 1.97 -17.89 23.11
C GLU A 70 1.60 -16.81 22.07
N ALA A 71 1.34 -15.57 22.49
CA ALA A 71 1.10 -14.44 21.58
C ALA A 71 2.35 -14.06 20.77
N GLU A 72 3.53 -14.11 21.40
CA GLU A 72 4.81 -13.90 20.70
C GLU A 72 5.07 -14.97 19.65
N GLN A 73 4.78 -16.25 19.97
CA GLN A 73 4.89 -17.35 19.02
C GLN A 73 3.93 -17.17 17.84
N GLN A 74 2.66 -16.85 18.10
CA GLN A 74 1.68 -16.55 17.04
C GLN A 74 2.16 -15.42 16.12
N LYS A 75 2.64 -14.33 16.72
CA LYS A 75 3.19 -13.20 15.98
C LYS A 75 4.35 -13.64 15.09
N ALA A 76 5.29 -14.43 15.62
CA ALA A 76 6.44 -14.91 14.87
C ALA A 76 6.00 -15.76 13.66
N THR A 77 5.05 -16.69 13.85
CA THR A 77 4.49 -17.52 12.77
C THR A 77 3.83 -16.66 11.68
N LEU A 78 3.02 -15.66 12.06
CA LEU A 78 2.36 -14.76 11.11
C LEU A 78 3.35 -13.86 10.36
N MET A 79 4.40 -13.39 11.03
CA MET A 79 5.45 -12.59 10.38
C MET A 79 6.23 -13.41 9.35
N ALA A 80 6.57 -14.67 9.67
CA ALA A 80 7.19 -15.59 8.72
C ALA A 80 6.28 -15.87 7.51
N ALA A 81 4.96 -16.01 7.72
CA ALA A 81 4.01 -16.17 6.62
C ALA A 81 3.97 -14.93 5.71
N LEU A 82 3.98 -13.73 6.27
CA LEU A 82 4.03 -12.48 5.51
C LEU A 82 5.32 -12.35 4.68
N GLU A 83 6.45 -12.79 5.23
CA GLU A 83 7.72 -12.85 4.49
C GLU A 83 7.61 -13.77 3.28
N LYS A 84 7.01 -14.97 3.43
CA LYS A 84 6.76 -15.88 2.30
C LYS A 84 5.84 -15.29 1.23
N VAL A 85 4.82 -14.52 1.62
CA VAL A 85 3.98 -13.79 0.65
C VAL A 85 4.82 -12.77 -0.13
N SER A 86 5.75 -12.06 0.53
CA SER A 86 6.65 -11.12 -0.14
C SER A 86 7.59 -11.83 -1.11
N GLU A 87 8.15 -12.97 -0.72
CA GLU A 87 9.00 -13.80 -1.60
C GLU A 87 8.22 -14.25 -2.83
N ILE A 88 7.01 -14.81 -2.66
CA ILE A 88 6.16 -15.25 -3.77
C ILE A 88 5.88 -14.11 -4.74
N ARG A 89 5.55 -12.91 -4.25
CA ARG A 89 5.31 -11.74 -5.11
C ARG A 89 6.54 -11.34 -5.92
N ALA A 90 7.73 -11.41 -5.33
CA ALA A 90 8.98 -11.13 -6.04
C ALA A 90 9.25 -12.18 -7.13
N LEU A 91 8.94 -13.45 -6.86
CA LEU A 91 9.03 -14.54 -7.85
C LEU A 91 8.02 -14.35 -8.99
N GLU A 92 6.76 -14.04 -8.67
CA GLU A 92 5.70 -13.76 -9.64
C GLU A 92 6.07 -12.59 -10.55
N TYR A 93 6.63 -11.52 -9.97
CA TYR A 93 7.16 -10.39 -10.73
C TYR A 93 8.26 -10.81 -11.71
N ARG A 94 9.23 -11.61 -11.25
CA ARG A 94 10.33 -12.12 -12.10
C ARG A 94 9.79 -12.98 -13.24
N ILE A 95 8.86 -13.90 -12.96
CA ILE A 95 8.21 -14.74 -13.98
C ILE A 95 7.46 -13.86 -14.99
N ARG A 96 6.66 -12.90 -14.52
CA ARG A 96 5.91 -11.97 -15.37
C ARG A 96 6.85 -11.16 -16.27
N SER A 97 7.98 -10.73 -15.74
CA SER A 97 8.98 -9.96 -16.49
C SER A 97 9.60 -10.78 -17.64
N LEU A 98 9.82 -12.08 -17.41
CA LEU A 98 10.43 -13.00 -18.38
C LEU A 98 9.45 -13.52 -19.44
N VAL A 99 8.27 -13.97 -19.02
CA VAL A 99 7.32 -14.71 -19.88
C VAL A 99 5.87 -14.24 -19.79
N GLY A 100 5.60 -13.23 -18.95
CA GLY A 100 4.27 -12.66 -18.78
C GLY A 100 3.85 -11.72 -19.91
N PRO A 101 2.54 -11.38 -19.97
CA PRO A 101 2.04 -10.39 -20.92
C PRO A 101 2.69 -9.03 -20.67
N LYS A 102 3.05 -8.33 -21.75
CA LYS A 102 3.67 -7.00 -21.68
C LYS A 102 2.64 -5.87 -21.55
N SER A 103 1.38 -6.14 -21.89
CA SER A 103 0.28 -5.20 -21.74
C SER A 103 -0.99 -5.92 -21.30
N PHE A 104 -1.91 -5.18 -20.68
CA PHE A 104 -3.23 -5.68 -20.30
C PHE A 104 -4.30 -4.93 -21.06
N ARG A 105 -5.39 -5.61 -21.43
CA ARG A 105 -6.61 -4.90 -21.86
C ARG A 105 -7.10 -4.03 -20.70
N ARG A 106 -7.57 -2.81 -20.99
CA ARG A 106 -8.03 -1.84 -19.99
C ARG A 106 -8.87 -2.44 -18.86
N GLY A 107 -9.90 -3.25 -19.18
CA GLY A 107 -10.75 -3.88 -18.17
C GLY A 107 -9.99 -4.81 -17.22
N VAL A 108 -9.03 -5.59 -17.73
CA VAL A 108 -8.17 -6.46 -16.93
C VAL A 108 -7.19 -5.63 -16.10
N LEU A 109 -6.59 -4.59 -16.69
CA LEU A 109 -5.70 -3.68 -15.97
C LEU A 109 -6.41 -3.05 -14.76
N MET A 110 -7.63 -2.54 -14.95
CA MET A 110 -8.40 -1.94 -13.86
C MET A 110 -8.70 -2.95 -12.75
N SER A 111 -9.02 -4.21 -13.07
CA SER A 111 -9.18 -5.26 -12.06
C SER A 111 -7.87 -5.55 -11.30
N VAL A 112 -6.74 -5.60 -12.01
CA VAL A 112 -5.42 -5.79 -11.39
C VAL A 112 -5.09 -4.63 -10.44
N LEU A 113 -5.36 -3.38 -10.82
CA LEU A 113 -5.13 -2.22 -9.96
C LEU A 113 -6.02 -2.25 -8.70
N GLN A 114 -7.30 -2.60 -8.85
CA GLN A 114 -8.19 -2.75 -7.70
C GLN A 114 -7.71 -3.85 -6.74
N GLU A 115 -7.26 -5.00 -7.26
CA GLU A 115 -6.75 -6.08 -6.45
C GLU A 115 -5.42 -5.72 -5.79
N ASN A 116 -4.56 -5.00 -6.50
CA ASN A 116 -3.31 -4.45 -5.99
C ASN A 116 -3.55 -3.51 -4.79
N ALA A 117 -4.56 -2.63 -4.84
CA ALA A 117 -4.91 -1.78 -3.71
C ALA A 117 -5.39 -2.57 -2.49
N LYS A 118 -6.13 -3.66 -2.69
CA LYS A 118 -6.60 -4.52 -1.60
C LYS A 118 -5.47 -5.30 -0.97
N SER A 119 -4.53 -5.77 -1.77
CA SER A 119 -3.51 -6.75 -1.37
C SER A 119 -2.21 -6.16 -0.79
N ILE A 120 -1.99 -4.84 -0.82
CA ILE A 120 -0.83 -4.27 -0.10
C ILE A 120 -0.92 -4.56 1.41
N PRO A 121 0.19 -4.95 2.04
CA PRO A 121 0.19 -5.36 3.44
C PRO A 121 -0.16 -4.19 4.37
N LEU A 122 -0.83 -4.50 5.48
CA LEU A 122 -0.91 -3.59 6.61
C LEU A 122 0.46 -3.54 7.29
N TRP A 123 0.95 -2.35 7.61
CA TRP A 123 2.14 -2.23 8.44
C TRP A 123 1.82 -2.56 9.91
N VAL A 124 2.63 -3.41 10.52
CA VAL A 124 2.51 -3.82 11.93
C VAL A 124 3.88 -3.72 12.60
N GLY A 125 4.15 -2.59 13.25
CA GLY A 125 5.39 -2.34 13.96
C GLY A 125 5.47 -2.99 15.34
N LYS A 126 6.66 -2.92 15.95
CA LYS A 126 6.85 -3.23 17.38
C LYS A 126 6.34 -2.07 18.25
N PRO A 127 6.01 -2.30 19.54
CA PRO A 127 5.68 -1.22 20.46
C PRO A 127 6.78 -0.14 20.49
N GLY A 128 6.41 1.11 20.24
CA GLY A 128 7.33 2.26 20.20
C GLY A 128 8.03 2.49 18.86
N GLU A 129 7.84 1.60 17.87
CA GLU A 129 8.33 1.81 16.52
C GLU A 129 7.41 2.76 15.75
N SER A 130 8.00 3.68 14.97
CA SER A 130 7.24 4.57 14.09
C SER A 130 7.05 3.91 12.71
N PRO A 131 5.95 4.22 12.01
CA PRO A 131 5.73 3.74 10.65
C PRO A 131 6.91 4.10 9.74
N PRO A 132 7.40 3.15 8.91
CA PRO A 132 8.52 3.39 8.01
C PRO A 132 8.10 4.27 6.84
N ALA A 133 9.08 4.71 6.05
CA ALA A 133 8.84 5.33 4.76
C ALA A 133 7.94 4.45 3.88
N LEU A 134 7.03 5.08 3.12
CA LEU A 134 6.04 4.41 2.27
C LEU A 134 4.97 3.60 3.03
N CYS A 135 4.80 3.85 4.34
CA CYS A 135 3.63 3.38 5.09
C CYS A 135 2.56 4.48 5.08
N GLY A 136 1.43 4.22 4.41
CA GLY A 136 0.34 5.19 4.29
C GLY A 136 0.83 6.54 3.77
N ALA A 137 0.63 7.59 4.57
CA ALA A 137 1.02 8.97 4.27
C ALA A 137 2.50 9.30 4.56
N ILE A 138 3.29 8.37 5.10
CA ILE A 138 4.72 8.62 5.32
C ILE A 138 5.44 8.60 3.97
N GLY A 139 5.96 9.75 3.56
CA GLY A 139 6.63 9.94 2.28
C GLY A 139 7.89 9.08 2.07
N PRO A 140 8.41 9.05 0.83
CA PRO A 140 9.63 8.32 0.50
C PRO A 140 10.86 8.89 1.25
N SER A 141 11.74 8.01 1.70
CA SER A 141 13.08 8.40 2.16
C SER A 141 13.94 8.78 0.94
N PRO A 142 14.73 9.87 0.99
CA PRO A 142 15.61 10.25 -0.11
C PRO A 142 16.72 9.22 -0.37
N ASN A 143 17.06 8.42 0.64
CA ASN A 143 18.13 7.43 0.57
C ASN A 143 17.66 6.06 0.06
N ILE A 144 16.35 5.86 -0.10
CA ILE A 144 15.78 4.58 -0.53
C ILE A 144 15.15 4.79 -1.91
N ALA A 145 15.68 4.06 -2.89
CA ALA A 145 15.13 3.99 -4.23
C ALA A 145 13.98 2.98 -4.28
N ALA A 146 13.00 3.23 -5.14
CA ALA A 146 12.05 2.20 -5.58
C ALA A 146 12.78 1.09 -6.35
N ASP A 147 12.36 -0.15 -6.13
CA ASP A 147 12.92 -1.37 -6.72
C ASP A 147 12.25 -1.67 -8.07
N PRO A 148 12.89 -2.43 -8.98
CA PRO A 148 12.22 -2.95 -10.17
C PRO A 148 10.92 -3.68 -9.82
N GLY A 149 9.83 -3.32 -10.49
CA GLY A 149 8.49 -3.83 -10.25
C GLY A 149 7.65 -3.01 -9.26
N ASP A 150 8.26 -2.04 -8.57
CA ASP A 150 7.50 -1.10 -7.76
C ASP A 150 6.65 -0.19 -8.66
N HIS A 151 5.41 0.04 -8.24
CA HIS A 151 4.57 1.06 -8.86
C HIS A 151 4.94 2.44 -8.33
N VAL A 152 5.03 3.41 -9.23
CA VAL A 152 5.39 4.80 -8.97
C VAL A 152 4.42 5.74 -9.67
N ALA A 153 4.25 6.94 -9.12
CA ALA A 153 3.71 8.06 -9.87
C ALA A 153 4.87 8.73 -10.60
N ALA A 154 4.79 8.78 -11.93
CA ALA A 154 5.82 9.31 -12.80
C ALA A 154 5.34 10.60 -13.44
N LEU A 155 6.09 11.69 -13.25
CA LEU A 155 5.82 12.98 -13.88
C LEU A 155 6.46 12.99 -15.26
N VAL A 156 5.67 12.67 -16.28
CA VAL A 156 6.13 12.60 -17.67
C VAL A 156 6.02 13.99 -18.31
N PRO A 157 7.06 14.48 -19.00
CA PRO A 157 6.95 15.71 -19.78
C PRO A 157 5.97 15.52 -20.93
N GLU A 158 5.04 16.46 -21.14
CA GLU A 158 4.26 16.47 -22.36
C GLU A 158 5.16 16.80 -23.57
N PRO A 159 4.94 16.16 -24.74
CA PRO A 159 5.80 16.32 -25.90
C PRO A 159 5.83 17.75 -26.48
N ASP A 160 4.80 18.57 -26.22
CA ASP A 160 4.65 19.91 -26.83
C ASP A 160 4.64 21.08 -25.81
N VAL A 161 4.85 20.82 -24.53
CA VAL A 161 4.90 21.86 -23.48
C VAL A 161 6.35 22.04 -23.04
N VAL A 162 6.85 23.27 -23.16
CA VAL A 162 8.19 23.64 -22.68
C VAL A 162 8.37 23.12 -21.24
N ALA A 163 9.43 22.34 -21.02
CA ALA A 163 9.73 21.58 -19.80
C ALA A 163 9.76 22.38 -18.48
N ALA A 164 9.61 23.70 -18.55
CA ALA A 164 9.57 24.63 -17.42
C ALA A 164 8.16 24.84 -16.83
N ALA A 165 7.09 24.36 -17.48
CA ALA A 165 5.70 24.65 -17.09
C ALA A 165 4.83 23.40 -16.81
N CYS A 166 5.42 22.23 -16.57
CA CYS A 166 4.66 21.07 -16.14
C CYS A 166 4.10 21.32 -14.73
N ASN A 167 2.85 21.76 -14.64
CA ASN A 167 2.09 21.76 -13.39
C ASN A 167 1.92 20.31 -12.94
N LEU A 168 2.03 20.03 -11.65
CA LEU A 168 1.98 18.65 -11.13
C LEU A 168 0.67 17.90 -11.45
N SER A 169 -0.37 18.62 -11.86
CA SER A 169 -1.68 18.07 -12.23
C SER A 169 -1.77 17.57 -13.68
N GLU A 170 -0.81 17.90 -14.55
CA GLU A 170 -0.83 17.55 -15.98
C GLU A 170 0.37 16.64 -16.29
N GLY A 171 0.10 15.36 -16.60
CA GLY A 171 1.14 14.39 -17.01
C GLY A 171 1.68 13.45 -15.93
N CYS A 172 1.05 13.37 -14.74
CA CYS A 172 1.42 12.39 -13.73
C CYS A 172 0.71 11.04 -13.97
N ILE A 173 1.46 10.01 -14.34
CA ILE A 173 0.94 8.68 -14.68
C ILE A 173 1.35 7.63 -13.65
N LEU A 174 0.60 6.53 -13.62
CA LEU A 174 0.99 5.30 -12.93
C LEU A 174 1.97 4.53 -13.82
N ALA A 175 3.17 4.30 -13.31
CA ALA A 175 4.21 3.58 -14.01
C ALA A 175 4.81 2.48 -13.12
N GLU A 176 5.46 1.51 -13.74
CA GLU A 176 6.23 0.45 -13.10
C GLU A 176 7.73 0.73 -13.28
N VAL A 177 8.52 0.57 -12.21
CA VAL A 177 9.97 0.74 -12.28
C VAL A 177 10.60 -0.44 -13.02
N VAL A 178 11.42 -0.14 -14.02
CA VAL A 178 12.22 -1.13 -14.75
C VAL A 178 13.62 -1.20 -14.17
N SER A 179 14.27 -0.06 -13.98
CA SER A 179 15.63 0.02 -13.44
C SER A 179 15.89 1.38 -12.79
N TYR A 180 16.90 1.42 -11.91
CA TYR A 180 17.41 2.66 -11.31
C TYR A 180 18.93 2.71 -11.43
N ASN A 181 19.44 3.79 -12.01
CA ASN A 181 20.85 4.10 -12.04
C ASN A 181 21.20 5.03 -10.87
N THR A 182 21.86 4.49 -9.85
CA THR A 182 22.24 5.23 -8.64
C THR A 182 23.22 6.36 -8.92
N ASP A 183 24.20 6.16 -9.81
CA ASP A 183 25.24 7.16 -10.10
C ASP A 183 24.66 8.41 -10.78
N LYS A 184 23.66 8.21 -11.64
CA LYS A 184 22.99 9.30 -12.38
C LYS A 184 21.72 9.79 -11.70
N ALA A 185 21.23 9.09 -10.68
CA ALA A 185 19.91 9.29 -10.07
C ALA A 185 18.77 9.31 -11.10
N ILE A 186 18.78 8.35 -12.02
CA ILE A 186 17.81 8.22 -13.13
C ILE A 186 17.07 6.90 -13.03
N TYR A 187 15.76 6.94 -13.21
CA TYR A 187 14.90 5.78 -13.39
C TYR A 187 14.60 5.52 -14.86
N GLU A 188 14.43 4.24 -15.17
CA GLU A 188 13.62 3.80 -16.30
C GLU A 188 12.29 3.29 -15.75
N VAL A 189 11.18 3.83 -16.27
CA VAL A 189 9.82 3.44 -15.88
C VAL A 189 8.98 3.15 -17.11
N GLU A 190 7.98 2.28 -16.97
CA GLU A 190 7.07 1.90 -18.05
C GLU A 190 5.63 2.24 -17.64
N ASP A 191 4.90 2.92 -18.52
CA ASP A 191 3.48 3.22 -18.30
C ASP A 191 2.65 1.93 -18.26
N VAL A 192 1.81 1.79 -17.24
CA VAL A 192 1.02 0.56 -17.02
C VAL A 192 -0.15 0.41 -18.00
N ASP A 193 -0.60 1.49 -18.67
CA ASP A 193 -1.64 1.45 -19.73
C ASP A 193 -1.04 1.46 -21.15
N ALA A 194 0.28 1.35 -21.29
CA ALA A 194 0.93 1.35 -22.58
C ALA A 194 0.58 0.11 -23.41
N GLU A 195 0.25 0.33 -24.68
CA GLU A 195 0.22 -0.75 -25.66
C GLU A 195 1.64 -1.27 -25.95
N GLU A 196 1.74 -2.55 -26.32
CA GLU A 196 3.01 -3.27 -26.48
C GLU A 196 4.08 -2.47 -27.25
N GLY A 197 5.14 -2.08 -26.53
CA GLY A 197 6.43 -1.68 -27.09
C GLY A 197 6.74 -0.18 -27.22
N LYS A 198 6.00 0.76 -26.61
CA LYS A 198 6.21 2.20 -26.92
C LYS A 198 6.25 3.26 -25.81
N MET A 199 6.11 2.96 -24.51
CA MET A 199 6.05 4.04 -23.49
C MET A 199 6.99 3.80 -22.29
N ARG A 200 8.28 3.57 -22.57
CA ARG A 200 9.33 3.60 -21.54
C ARG A 200 9.90 5.00 -21.42
N TYR A 201 9.96 5.51 -20.19
CA TYR A 201 10.47 6.84 -19.89
C TYR A 201 11.76 6.76 -19.07
N THR A 202 12.72 7.61 -19.42
CA THR A 202 13.93 7.85 -18.63
C THR A 202 13.75 9.14 -17.85
N LEU A 203 13.53 9.04 -16.53
CA LEU A 203 13.15 10.17 -15.68
C LEU A 203 14.16 10.37 -14.55
N PRO A 204 14.48 11.62 -14.16
CA PRO A 204 15.28 11.87 -12.96
C PRO A 204 14.51 11.42 -11.70
N ARG A 205 15.23 11.08 -10.63
CA ARG A 205 14.69 10.69 -9.31
C ARG A 205 13.63 11.65 -8.76
N SER A 206 13.74 12.95 -9.06
CA SER A 206 12.81 13.99 -8.63
C SER A 206 11.44 13.94 -9.31
N LYS A 207 11.32 13.24 -10.45
CA LYS A 207 10.06 13.06 -11.20
C LYS A 207 9.40 11.71 -10.95
N VAL A 208 9.92 10.92 -10.01
CA VAL A 208 9.40 9.58 -9.68
C VAL A 208 9.08 9.55 -8.18
N ILE A 209 7.80 9.37 -7.87
CA ILE A 209 7.29 9.31 -6.50
C ILE A 209 6.83 7.86 -6.22
N PRO A 210 7.50 7.12 -5.33
CA PRO A 210 7.07 5.77 -4.98
C PRO A 210 5.71 5.75 -4.30
N LEU A 211 4.87 4.77 -4.68
CA LEU A 211 3.59 4.54 -3.99
C LEU A 211 3.82 3.89 -2.62
N PRO A 212 2.84 4.00 -1.70
CA PRO A 212 2.90 3.29 -0.42
C PRO A 212 3.06 1.78 -0.61
N LYS A 213 4.07 1.21 0.07
CA LYS A 213 4.31 -0.24 0.15
C LYS A 213 3.41 -0.89 1.21
N TRP A 214 3.00 -0.12 2.22
CA TRP A 214 2.11 -0.59 3.29
C TRP A 214 0.91 0.34 3.50
N LYS A 215 -0.22 -0.25 3.89
CA LYS A 215 -1.33 0.48 4.51
C LYS A 215 -0.92 0.87 5.92
N ALA A 216 -1.29 2.07 6.32
CA ALA A 216 -1.29 2.46 7.72
C ALA A 216 -2.61 2.04 8.38
N ASN A 217 -2.53 1.59 9.62
CA ASN A 217 -3.71 1.32 10.43
C ASN A 217 -4.17 2.66 11.07
N PRO A 218 -5.36 3.18 10.75
CA PRO A 218 -5.80 4.48 11.29
C PRO A 218 -5.96 4.50 12.81
N VAL A 219 -6.14 3.34 13.45
CA VAL A 219 -6.34 3.22 14.89
C VAL A 219 -5.01 3.24 15.63
N THR A 220 -3.99 2.54 15.12
CA THR A 220 -2.69 2.41 15.82
C THR A 220 -1.64 3.38 15.32
N HIS A 221 -1.75 3.85 14.07
CA HIS A 221 -0.79 4.73 13.40
C HIS A 221 -1.48 5.90 12.68
N PRO A 222 -2.27 6.73 13.39
CA PRO A 222 -2.94 7.88 12.80
C PRO A 222 -1.97 8.93 12.22
N GLU A 223 -0.72 8.96 12.67
CA GLU A 223 0.35 9.82 12.13
C GLU A 223 0.72 9.47 10.68
N ALA A 224 0.43 8.24 10.24
CA ALA A 224 0.66 7.77 8.88
C ALA A 224 -0.61 7.82 8.02
N ILE A 225 -1.60 8.64 8.40
CA ILE A 225 -2.83 8.90 7.65
C ILE A 225 -2.87 10.37 7.25
N PHE A 226 -3.17 10.67 5.99
CA PHE A 226 -3.36 12.06 5.54
C PHE A 226 -4.53 12.67 6.28
N LYS A 227 -4.42 13.94 6.67
CA LYS A 227 -5.48 14.62 7.43
C LYS A 227 -6.55 15.17 6.51
N LYS A 228 -7.78 15.34 7.01
CA LYS A 228 -8.83 16.10 6.31
C LYS A 228 -8.31 17.49 5.94
N GLY A 229 -8.56 17.90 4.70
CA GLY A 229 -8.11 19.17 4.12
C GLY A 229 -6.69 19.12 3.54
N THR A 230 -5.95 18.01 3.67
CA THR A 230 -4.64 17.86 3.03
C THR A 230 -4.80 17.72 1.52
N THR A 231 -4.02 18.50 0.76
CA THR A 231 -3.86 18.35 -0.68
C THR A 231 -2.94 17.17 -0.99
N VAL A 232 -3.40 16.27 -1.85
CA VAL A 232 -2.71 15.04 -2.25
C VAL A 232 -2.73 14.90 -3.77
N LEU A 233 -1.86 14.03 -4.30
CA LEU A 233 -2.05 13.47 -5.64
C LEU A 233 -2.67 12.08 -5.48
N ALA A 234 -3.72 11.81 -6.25
CA ALA A 234 -4.45 10.55 -6.17
C ALA A 234 -4.80 10.00 -7.55
N LEU A 235 -4.77 8.68 -7.72
CA LEU A 235 -5.13 8.02 -8.97
C LEU A 235 -6.64 8.21 -9.22
N TYR A 236 -7.02 8.81 -10.34
CA TYR A 236 -8.43 9.02 -10.63
C TYR A 236 -9.10 7.69 -11.05
N PRO A 237 -10.33 7.40 -10.59
CA PRO A 237 -10.99 6.13 -10.86
C PRO A 237 -11.06 5.80 -12.35
N GLN A 238 -10.84 4.52 -12.68
CA GLN A 238 -10.87 4.01 -14.05
C GLN A 238 -9.85 4.66 -15.00
N THR A 239 -8.77 5.24 -14.45
CA THR A 239 -7.64 5.80 -15.20
C THR A 239 -6.32 5.30 -14.64
N THR A 240 -5.23 5.64 -15.33
CA THR A 240 -3.85 5.42 -14.89
C THR A 240 -3.13 6.74 -14.62
N CYS A 241 -3.87 7.81 -14.30
CA CYS A 241 -3.29 9.14 -14.05
C CYS A 241 -3.60 9.63 -12.63
N PHE A 242 -2.65 10.36 -12.07
CA PHE A 242 -2.78 11.02 -10.77
C PHE A 242 -3.19 12.47 -10.96
N TYR A 243 -4.15 12.91 -10.15
CA TYR A 243 -4.66 14.28 -10.15
C TYR A 243 -4.68 14.84 -8.75
N LYS A 244 -4.66 16.17 -8.68
CA LYS A 244 -4.70 16.89 -7.42
C LYS A 244 -6.09 16.75 -6.79
N ALA A 245 -6.09 16.44 -5.50
CA ALA A 245 -7.31 16.26 -4.72
C ALA A 245 -7.14 16.76 -3.29
N ILE A 246 -8.25 16.99 -2.61
CA ILE A 246 -8.31 17.36 -1.19
C ILE A 246 -8.98 16.23 -0.42
N VAL A 247 -8.35 15.83 0.68
CA VAL A 247 -8.90 14.81 1.59
C VAL A 247 -10.16 15.34 2.28
N ASP A 248 -11.31 14.70 2.04
CA ASP A 248 -12.57 14.99 2.73
C ASP A 248 -12.74 14.13 3.98
N GLU A 249 -12.64 12.81 3.81
CA GLU A 249 -12.76 11.85 4.91
C GLU A 249 -11.54 10.94 4.93
N ILE A 250 -11.06 10.67 6.14
CA ILE A 250 -9.95 9.76 6.39
C ILE A 250 -10.50 8.37 6.70
N PRO A 251 -9.76 7.30 6.38
CA PRO A 251 -10.13 5.95 6.80
C PRO A 251 -10.19 5.87 8.33
N THR A 252 -11.21 5.18 8.87
CA THR A 252 -11.37 4.97 10.32
C THR A 252 -11.02 3.55 10.74
N HIS A 253 -11.11 2.61 9.79
CA HIS A 253 -10.72 1.21 9.93
C HIS A 253 -9.70 0.82 8.84
N VAL A 254 -9.05 -0.31 9.04
CA VAL A 254 -7.97 -0.83 8.18
C VAL A 254 -8.38 -1.01 6.70
N HIS A 255 -9.65 -1.34 6.45
CA HIS A 255 -10.18 -1.60 5.11
C HIS A 255 -10.89 -0.39 4.50
N ASP A 256 -11.02 0.71 5.25
CA ASP A 256 -11.65 1.92 4.74
C ASP A 256 -10.76 2.60 3.69
N GLU A 257 -11.40 3.33 2.80
CA GLU A 257 -10.77 4.17 1.79
C GLU A 257 -10.93 5.65 2.16
N TYR A 258 -9.99 6.48 1.70
CA TYR A 258 -10.16 7.93 1.82
C TYR A 258 -11.31 8.38 0.93
N SER A 259 -12.02 9.44 1.34
CA SER A 259 -12.93 10.18 0.47
C SER A 259 -12.23 11.46 0.02
N LEU A 260 -12.14 11.72 -1.28
CA LEU A 260 -11.39 12.85 -1.85
C LEU A 260 -12.26 13.71 -2.76
N TYR A 261 -12.07 15.03 -2.72
CA TYR A 261 -12.54 15.98 -3.73
C TYR A 261 -11.43 16.24 -4.75
N PHE A 262 -11.62 15.81 -6.00
CA PHE A 262 -10.67 16.10 -7.08
C PHE A 262 -10.87 17.50 -7.63
N GLU A 263 -9.79 18.23 -7.93
CA GLU A 263 -9.86 19.51 -8.64
C GLU A 263 -10.44 19.28 -10.04
N ASP A 264 -11.56 19.94 -10.34
CA ASP A 264 -12.25 19.81 -11.63
C ASP A 264 -12.98 21.11 -11.96
N SER A 265 -12.44 21.83 -12.96
CA SER A 265 -12.96 23.12 -13.42
C SER A 265 -14.33 23.04 -14.11
N SER A 266 -14.81 21.83 -14.44
CA SER A 266 -16.15 21.64 -14.99
C SER A 266 -17.25 21.82 -13.94
N TYR A 267 -16.90 21.75 -12.65
CA TYR A 267 -17.83 21.99 -11.54
C TYR A 267 -17.78 23.46 -11.08
N PRO A 268 -18.92 24.09 -10.73
CA PRO A 268 -18.95 25.48 -10.29
C PRO A 268 -18.09 25.79 -9.06
N GLU A 269 -17.91 24.80 -8.18
CA GLU A 269 -17.07 24.92 -6.97
C GLU A 269 -15.59 24.59 -7.24
N GLY A 270 -15.25 24.17 -8.46
CA GLY A 270 -13.90 23.76 -8.85
C GLY A 270 -13.51 22.36 -8.37
N TYR A 271 -14.45 21.59 -7.83
CA TYR A 271 -14.21 20.24 -7.33
C TYR A 271 -15.32 19.27 -7.76
N ALA A 272 -14.91 18.07 -8.17
CA ALA A 272 -15.84 16.96 -8.42
C ALA A 272 -16.41 16.41 -7.10
N PRO A 273 -17.58 15.74 -7.10
CA PRO A 273 -18.13 15.07 -5.93
C PRO A 273 -17.13 14.11 -5.27
N ALA A 274 -17.26 13.90 -3.96
CA ALA A 274 -16.29 13.10 -3.21
C ALA A 274 -16.21 11.65 -3.72
N ILE A 275 -15.00 11.13 -3.94
CA ILE A 275 -14.76 9.78 -4.45
C ILE A 275 -13.88 8.98 -3.48
N ARG A 276 -14.18 7.69 -3.34
CA ARG A 276 -13.41 6.77 -2.49
C ARG A 276 -12.16 6.27 -3.20
N ILE A 277 -11.00 6.45 -2.57
CA ILE A 277 -9.69 6.07 -3.10
C ILE A 277 -8.89 5.31 -2.03
N PRO A 278 -8.32 4.15 -2.35
CA PRO A 278 -7.54 3.35 -1.41
C PRO A 278 -6.18 3.98 -1.10
N GLN A 279 -5.63 3.70 0.09
CA GLN A 279 -4.35 4.26 0.54
C GLN A 279 -3.20 4.07 -0.46
N ARG A 280 -3.19 2.93 -1.20
CA ARG A 280 -2.15 2.60 -2.18
C ARG A 280 -1.98 3.68 -3.26
N TYR A 281 -3.06 4.37 -3.61
CA TYR A 281 -3.13 5.25 -4.77
C TYR A 281 -3.24 6.73 -4.39
N ILE A 282 -2.74 7.08 -3.20
CA ILE A 282 -2.68 8.45 -2.70
C ILE A 282 -1.27 8.70 -2.22
N ILE A 283 -0.67 9.79 -2.70
CA ILE A 283 0.68 10.21 -2.36
C ILE A 283 0.70 11.68 -1.97
N GLU A 284 1.76 12.08 -1.27
CA GLU A 284 2.00 13.47 -0.93
C GLU A 284 2.12 14.31 -2.20
N CYS A 285 1.46 15.48 -2.21
CA CYS A 285 1.62 16.46 -3.29
C CYS A 285 2.90 17.27 -3.02
N PRO A 286 3.92 17.25 -3.91
CA PRO A 286 5.13 18.05 -3.77
C PRO A 286 4.84 19.54 -3.50
N ALA A 287 5.54 20.11 -2.52
CA ALA A 287 5.23 21.39 -1.87
C ALA A 287 5.29 22.66 -2.74
N ASN A 288 5.57 22.56 -4.04
CA ASN A 288 5.67 23.72 -4.93
C ASN A 288 4.31 24.37 -5.26
N GLU A 289 3.19 23.82 -4.77
CA GLU A 289 1.83 24.32 -5.07
C GLU A 289 0.88 24.31 -3.85
N SER A 290 1.36 24.67 -2.67
CA SER A 290 0.47 24.88 -1.52
C SER A 290 -0.34 26.18 -1.66
N MET A 291 -1.50 26.12 -2.33
CA MET A 291 -2.52 27.17 -2.19
C MET A 291 -3.38 26.92 -0.95
N THR A 292 -3.36 27.90 -0.06
CA THR A 292 -3.97 27.90 1.26
C THR A 292 -5.46 27.55 1.27
N SER A 293 -5.82 26.67 2.21
CA SER A 293 -7.15 26.22 2.61
C SER A 293 -8.07 27.37 3.06
N LYS A 294 -8.58 28.20 2.14
CA LYS A 294 -9.50 29.30 2.47
C LYS A 294 -10.91 29.20 1.88
N ASN A 295 -11.22 28.24 1.02
CA ASN A 295 -12.53 28.20 0.33
C ASN A 295 -13.52 27.12 0.80
N LEU A 296 -13.14 26.22 1.73
CA LEU A 296 -14.06 25.15 2.16
C LEU A 296 -15.05 25.55 3.27
N ASP A 297 -14.88 26.71 3.91
CA ASP A 297 -15.73 27.16 5.03
C ASP A 297 -16.88 28.10 4.60
N SER A 298 -16.89 28.54 3.34
CA SER A 298 -17.94 29.42 2.80
C SER A 298 -19.24 28.73 2.39
N SER A 299 -19.20 27.42 2.12
CA SER A 299 -20.38 26.66 1.64
C SER A 299 -21.31 26.21 2.76
N LYS A 300 -20.94 26.38 4.04
CA LYS A 300 -21.77 25.98 5.20
C LYS A 300 -22.61 27.11 5.81
N LYS A 301 -22.50 28.35 5.31
CA LYS A 301 -23.21 29.53 5.85
C LYS A 301 -24.30 30.14 4.96
N ARG A 302 -24.59 29.57 3.78
CA ARG A 302 -25.72 30.00 2.94
C ARG A 302 -26.77 28.89 2.85
N GLY A 303 -27.45 28.68 3.96
CA GLY A 303 -28.50 27.69 4.13
C GLY A 303 -29.35 28.00 5.35
N LYS A 304 -29.88 29.23 5.39
CA LYS A 304 -31.05 29.63 6.18
C LYS A 304 -31.80 30.69 5.40
#